data_AF-A0A165C2R2-F1
#
_entry.id   AF-A0A165C2R2-F1
#
_cell.length_a   1.000
_cell.length_b   1.000
_cell.length_c   1.000
_cell.angle_alpha   90.00
_cell.angle_beta   90.00
_cell.angle_gamma   90.00
#
_symmetry.space_group_name_H-M   'P 1'
#
loop_
_entity.id
_entity.type
_entity.pdbx_description
1 polymer ?
#
loop_
_entity_poly.entity_id
_entity_poly.type
_entity_poly.pdbx_seq_one_letter_code
_entity_poly.pdbx_strand_id
1 'polypeptide(L)'
;MNNHHKGLYQHWIIQLIINRMWFNDKRDDGVVLDKVYCPFPFRAFTIVLTAIECTIDEWVSGTQEYVMFTIEAYKHHFKHHLSATEDYNTTSGDLEIIKKICQHVSDDGCINAKAISIELEATCILAVNDIKNVIEEFRWKDESLINLNDSDNESENGSSNGQPEVEDGLDH
;
A
#
# COMPACT_ATOMS: atom_id res chain seq x y z
N MET A 1 -3.40 10.93 13.69
CA MET A 1 -4.54 10.46 14.50
C MET A 1 -5.71 11.41 14.26
N ASN A 2 -6.49 11.19 13.21
CA ASN A 2 -7.74 11.92 12.95
C ASN A 2 -8.90 10.98 13.27
N ASN A 3 -9.24 10.87 14.56
CA ASN A 3 -10.37 10.07 15.00
C ASN A 3 -11.62 10.93 14.96
N HIS A 4 -12.65 10.52 14.23
CA HIS A 4 -14.07 10.64 14.59
C HIS A 4 -14.90 9.85 13.59
N HIS A 5 -14.75 8.53 13.59
CA HIS A 5 -15.79 7.69 13.00
C HIS A 5 -17.02 7.80 13.90
N LYS A 6 -17.95 8.68 13.52
CA LYS A 6 -19.20 8.96 14.26
C LYS A 6 -20.30 7.94 13.96
N GLY A 7 -20.00 6.90 13.16
CA GLY A 7 -20.94 5.85 12.78
C GLY A 7 -21.03 4.75 13.83
N LEU A 8 -22.21 4.10 13.89
CA LEU A 8 -22.40 2.90 14.69
C LEU A 8 -21.35 1.84 14.32
N TYR A 9 -20.75 1.22 15.34
CA TYR A 9 -19.69 0.22 15.24
C TYR A 9 -18.36 0.65 14.60
N GLN A 10 -18.08 1.95 14.50
CA GLN A 10 -16.81 2.44 13.96
C GLN A 10 -15.92 3.11 15.02
N HIS A 11 -16.31 3.03 16.29
CA HIS A 11 -15.51 3.62 17.37
C HIS A 11 -14.09 3.03 17.40
N TRP A 12 -13.08 3.88 17.58
CA TRP A 12 -11.66 3.52 17.46
C TRP A 12 -11.22 2.36 18.38
N ILE A 13 -11.93 2.13 19.48
CA ILE A 13 -11.68 1.01 20.40
C ILE A 13 -11.84 -0.35 19.71
N ILE A 14 -12.76 -0.46 18.74
CA ILE A 14 -13.01 -1.69 17.99
C ILE A 14 -11.77 -2.02 17.17
N GLN A 15 -11.27 -1.05 16.39
CA GLN A 15 -10.03 -1.22 15.63
C GLN A 15 -8.84 -1.52 16.54
N LEU A 16 -8.74 -0.86 17.70
CA LEU A 16 -7.65 -1.10 18.65
C LEU A 16 -7.63 -2.56 19.11
N ILE A 17 -8.79 -3.12 19.50
CA ILE A 17 -8.89 -4.51 19.95
C ILE A 17 -8.55 -5.45 18.81
N ILE A 18 -9.08 -5.21 17.61
CA ILE A 18 -8.84 -6.07 16.44
C ILE A 18 -7.36 -6.06 16.05
N ASN A 19 -6.73 -4.88 16.04
CA ASN A 19 -5.29 -4.75 15.78
C ASN A 19 -4.46 -5.54 16.78
N ARG A 20 -4.80 -5.48 18.08
CA ARG A 20 -4.05 -6.23 19.10
C ARG A 20 -4.18 -7.74 18.98
N MET A 21 -5.30 -8.23 18.48
CA MET A 21 -5.63 -9.65 18.48
C MET A 21 -5.32 -10.36 17.16
N TRP A 22 -5.47 -9.67 16.01
CA TRP A 22 -5.34 -10.28 14.68
C TRP A 22 -4.35 -9.56 13.75
N PHE A 23 -3.92 -8.35 14.07
CA PHE A 23 -3.09 -7.53 13.17
C PHE A 23 -1.99 -6.74 13.90
N ASN A 24 -1.36 -7.33 14.92
CA ASN A 24 -0.33 -6.66 15.70
C ASN A 24 1.02 -6.71 14.96
N ASP A 25 1.32 -7.81 14.27
CA ASP A 25 2.44 -7.91 13.34
C ASP A 25 2.14 -8.75 12.08
N LYS A 26 3.09 -8.80 11.14
CA LYS A 26 2.93 -9.46 9.83
C LYS A 26 2.69 -10.98 9.91
N ARG A 27 2.88 -11.61 11.08
CA ARG A 27 2.73 -13.05 11.29
C ARG A 27 1.39 -13.41 11.93
N ASP A 28 0.62 -12.43 12.37
CA ASP A 28 -0.68 -12.69 12.97
C ASP A 28 -1.68 -13.19 11.94
N ASP A 29 -2.67 -13.94 12.42
CA ASP A 29 -3.66 -14.63 11.61
C ASP A 29 -4.40 -13.70 10.64
N GLY A 30 -4.68 -12.46 11.04
CA GLY A 30 -5.35 -11.48 10.19
C GLY A 30 -4.54 -11.12 8.94
N VAL A 31 -3.21 -11.24 8.99
CA VAL A 31 -2.31 -11.01 7.86
C VAL A 31 -2.02 -12.30 7.10
N VAL A 32 -1.61 -13.36 7.79
CA VAL A 32 -1.13 -14.58 7.12
C VAL A 32 -2.28 -15.41 6.54
N LEU A 33 -3.49 -15.28 7.08
CA LEU A 33 -4.71 -15.92 6.61
C LEU A 33 -5.65 -14.89 5.96
N ASP A 34 -5.12 -13.98 5.14
CA ASP A 34 -5.88 -12.93 4.43
C ASP A 34 -7.19 -13.43 3.80
N LYS A 35 -7.17 -14.59 3.11
CA LYS A 35 -8.37 -15.19 2.50
C LYS A 35 -9.49 -15.53 3.49
N VAL A 36 -9.16 -15.67 4.78
CA VAL A 36 -10.11 -15.93 5.86
C VAL A 36 -10.53 -14.62 6.53
N TYR A 37 -9.61 -13.67 6.68
CA TYR A 37 -9.81 -12.44 7.45
C TYR A 37 -10.04 -11.17 6.61
N CYS A 38 -10.10 -11.26 5.28
CA CYS A 38 -10.38 -10.15 4.39
C CYS A 38 -11.62 -10.44 3.51
N PRO A 39 -12.72 -9.66 3.64
CA PRO A 39 -12.98 -8.66 4.67
C PRO A 39 -13.01 -9.27 6.07
N PHE A 40 -12.83 -8.46 7.13
CA PHE A 40 -12.79 -8.98 8.50
C PHE A 40 -14.03 -9.81 8.84
N PRO A 41 -13.91 -11.02 9.43
CA PRO A 41 -15.05 -11.92 9.53
C PRO A 41 -16.14 -11.34 10.43
N PHE A 42 -17.38 -11.30 9.93
CA PHE A 42 -18.54 -10.78 10.68
C PHE A 42 -18.64 -11.37 12.08
N ARG A 43 -18.44 -12.70 12.21
CA ARG A 43 -18.50 -13.38 13.51
C ARG A 43 -17.38 -12.91 14.46
N ALA A 44 -16.17 -12.71 13.95
CA ALA A 44 -15.06 -12.18 14.75
C ALA A 44 -15.36 -10.74 15.19
N PHE A 45 -15.93 -9.92 14.30
CA PHE A 45 -16.37 -8.57 14.62
C PHE A 45 -17.43 -8.57 15.75
N THR A 46 -18.44 -9.44 15.67
CA THR A 46 -19.45 -9.60 16.72
C THR A 46 -18.85 -10.07 18.05
N ILE A 47 -17.85 -10.95 18.03
CA ILE A 47 -17.13 -11.36 19.26
C ILE A 47 -16.49 -10.13 19.92
N VAL A 48 -15.88 -9.23 19.15
CA VAL A 48 -15.28 -8.00 19.69
C VAL A 48 -16.34 -7.10 20.32
N LEU A 49 -17.51 -6.92 19.69
CA LEU A 49 -18.62 -6.17 20.29
C LEU A 49 -19.09 -6.78 21.62
N THR A 50 -19.19 -8.11 21.66
CA THR A 50 -19.60 -8.83 22.88
C THR A 50 -18.55 -8.71 23.99
N ALA A 51 -17.26 -8.75 23.64
CA ALA A 51 -16.17 -8.56 24.61
C ALA A 51 -16.13 -7.12 25.14
N ILE A 52 -16.46 -6.13 24.31
CA ILE A 52 -16.62 -4.74 24.75
C ILE A 52 -17.79 -4.62 25.74
N GLU A 53 -18.95 -5.23 25.46
CA GLU A 53 -20.07 -5.26 26.40
C GLU A 53 -19.68 -5.93 27.72
N CYS A 54 -19.00 -7.09 27.66
CA CYS A 54 -18.48 -7.76 28.86
C CYS A 54 -17.54 -6.87 29.68
N THR A 55 -16.71 -6.06 29.03
CA THR A 55 -15.81 -5.12 29.71
C THR A 55 -16.59 -3.94 30.30
N ILE A 56 -17.70 -3.53 29.69
CA ILE A 56 -18.60 -2.50 30.25
C ILE A 56 -19.31 -3.05 31.48
N ASP A 57 -19.73 -4.31 31.45
CA ASP A 57 -20.43 -4.98 32.55
C ASP A 57 -19.57 -5.04 33.83
N GLU A 58 -18.24 -5.09 33.70
CA GLU A 58 -17.31 -4.98 34.83
C GLU A 58 -17.52 -3.73 35.69
N TRP A 59 -18.15 -2.68 35.14
CA TRP A 59 -18.32 -1.40 35.83
C TRP A 59 -19.75 -1.14 36.31
N VAL A 60 -20.67 -2.12 36.18
CA VAL A 60 -22.09 -1.94 36.50
C VAL A 60 -22.34 -1.53 37.96
N SER A 61 -21.52 -2.00 38.90
CA SER A 61 -21.65 -1.62 40.32
C SER A 61 -21.11 -0.22 40.65
N GLY A 62 -20.50 0.47 39.69
CA GLY A 62 -19.78 1.74 39.89
C GLY A 62 -18.32 1.56 40.32
N THR A 63 -17.89 0.32 40.55
CA THR A 63 -16.49 -0.07 40.74
C THR A 63 -16.13 -1.17 39.74
N GLN A 64 -14.86 -1.25 39.33
CA GLN A 64 -14.43 -2.33 38.44
C GLN A 64 -14.43 -3.67 39.18
N GLU A 65 -15.24 -4.60 38.72
CA GLU A 65 -15.29 -5.98 39.17
C GLU A 65 -14.98 -6.90 38.00
N TYR A 66 -14.12 -7.89 38.23
CA TYR A 66 -13.76 -8.84 37.19
C TYR A 66 -14.98 -9.67 36.77
N VAL A 67 -15.34 -9.57 35.49
CA VAL A 67 -16.39 -10.39 34.88
C VAL A 67 -15.74 -11.36 33.90
N MET A 68 -15.97 -12.65 34.11
CA MET A 68 -15.35 -13.68 33.29
C MET A 68 -16.08 -13.82 31.94
N PHE A 69 -15.37 -13.53 30.84
CA PHE A 69 -15.90 -13.69 29.48
C PHE A 69 -16.02 -15.17 29.09
N THR A 70 -17.17 -15.78 29.38
CA THR A 70 -17.46 -17.19 29.07
C THR A 70 -18.63 -17.36 28.12
N ILE A 71 -18.67 -18.51 27.44
CA ILE A 71 -19.79 -18.87 26.56
C ILE A 71 -21.10 -18.93 27.35
N GLU A 72 -21.15 -19.63 28.48
CA GLU A 72 -22.34 -19.72 29.33
C GLU A 72 -22.94 -18.36 29.68
N ALA A 73 -22.10 -17.38 30.05
CA ALA A 73 -22.56 -16.04 30.40
C ALA A 73 -22.94 -15.21 29.16
N TYR A 74 -22.08 -15.16 28.13
CA TYR A 74 -22.19 -14.19 27.04
C TYR A 74 -22.77 -14.72 25.73
N LYS A 75 -23.16 -15.99 25.63
CA LYS A 75 -23.77 -16.55 24.41
C LYS A 75 -25.02 -15.79 23.96
N HIS A 76 -25.83 -15.32 24.89
CA HIS A 76 -27.05 -14.58 24.56
C HIS A 76 -26.75 -13.16 24.05
N HIS A 77 -25.81 -12.45 24.68
CA HIS A 77 -25.28 -11.17 24.21
C HIS A 77 -24.65 -11.30 22.81
N PHE A 78 -23.82 -12.32 22.59
CA PHE A 78 -23.24 -12.59 21.27
C PHE A 78 -24.32 -12.77 20.19
N LYS A 79 -25.36 -13.58 20.47
CA LYS A 79 -26.47 -13.77 19.53
C LYS A 79 -27.24 -12.48 19.28
N HIS A 80 -27.42 -11.66 20.31
CA HIS A 80 -28.07 -10.36 20.18
C HIS A 80 -27.26 -9.43 19.26
N HIS A 81 -25.96 -9.28 19.50
CA HIS A 81 -25.09 -8.48 18.62
C HIS A 81 -25.03 -9.04 17.19
N LEU A 82 -25.01 -10.36 17.03
CA LEU A 82 -25.01 -10.99 15.71
C LEU A 82 -26.27 -10.59 14.94
N SER A 83 -27.45 -10.76 15.56
CA SER A 83 -28.73 -10.35 14.98
C SER A 83 -28.74 -8.86 14.66
N ALA A 84 -28.32 -8.00 15.59
CA ALA A 84 -28.29 -6.56 15.37
C ALA A 84 -27.36 -6.14 14.22
N THR A 85 -26.22 -6.82 14.07
CA THR A 85 -25.25 -6.58 13.00
C THR A 85 -25.80 -7.05 11.65
N GLU A 86 -26.47 -8.21 11.60
CA GLU A 86 -27.14 -8.74 10.41
C GLU A 86 -28.33 -7.86 9.99
N ASP A 87 -29.14 -7.40 10.95
CA ASP A 87 -30.25 -6.48 10.75
C ASP A 87 -29.77 -5.13 10.24
N TYR A 88 -28.67 -4.60 10.80
CA TYR A 88 -28.09 -3.35 10.32
C TYR A 88 -27.57 -3.50 8.89
N ASN A 89 -26.87 -4.59 8.59
CA ASN A 89 -26.39 -4.85 7.23
C ASN A 89 -27.56 -4.95 6.24
N THR A 90 -28.62 -5.68 6.60
CA THR A 90 -29.84 -5.83 5.79
C THR A 90 -30.56 -4.51 5.59
N THR A 91 -30.74 -3.73 6.66
CA THR A 91 -31.42 -2.43 6.63
C THR A 91 -30.65 -1.40 5.83
N SER A 92 -29.31 -1.51 5.79
CA SER A 92 -28.47 -0.62 4.99
C SER A 92 -28.64 -0.82 3.47
N GLY A 93 -29.29 -1.91 3.05
CA GLY A 93 -29.56 -2.22 1.64
C GLY A 93 -28.29 -2.18 0.81
N ASP A 94 -28.36 -1.49 -0.33
CA ASP A 94 -27.25 -1.37 -1.30
C ASP A 94 -26.01 -0.64 -0.74
N LEU A 95 -26.13 0.02 0.42
CA LEU A 95 -24.98 0.65 1.06
C LEU A 95 -24.04 -0.39 1.69
N GLU A 96 -24.56 -1.57 2.07
CA GLU A 96 -23.82 -2.68 2.69
C GLU A 96 -22.83 -2.23 3.77
N ILE A 97 -23.32 -1.41 4.72
CA ILE A 97 -22.44 -0.63 5.61
C ILE A 97 -21.54 -1.53 6.47
N ILE A 98 -22.07 -2.61 7.04
CA ILE A 98 -21.25 -3.51 7.88
C ILE A 98 -20.17 -4.19 7.04
N LYS A 99 -20.47 -4.61 5.80
CA LYS A 99 -19.46 -5.20 4.92
C LYS A 99 -18.32 -4.21 4.67
N LYS A 100 -18.64 -2.93 4.44
CA LYS A 100 -17.63 -1.86 4.28
C LYS A 100 -16.84 -1.62 5.56
N ILE A 101 -17.49 -1.63 6.73
CA ILE A 101 -16.79 -1.53 8.01
C ILE A 101 -15.80 -2.70 8.17
N CYS A 102 -16.22 -3.94 7.90
CA CYS A 102 -15.35 -5.11 7.98
C CYS A 102 -14.18 -5.05 6.98
N GLN A 103 -14.39 -4.49 5.79
CA GLN A 103 -13.31 -4.24 4.84
C GLN A 103 -12.31 -3.22 5.41
N HIS A 104 -12.79 -2.06 5.86
CA HIS A 104 -11.93 -1.03 6.46
C HIS A 104 -11.15 -1.55 7.67
N VAL A 105 -11.78 -2.38 8.50
CA VAL A 105 -11.12 -3.00 9.65
C VAL A 105 -9.93 -3.87 9.22
N SER A 106 -10.08 -4.65 8.15
CA SER A 106 -9.02 -5.47 7.58
C SER A 106 -7.91 -4.60 6.97
N ASP A 107 -8.29 -3.59 6.19
CA ASP A 107 -7.35 -2.66 5.54
C ASP A 107 -6.49 -1.93 6.60
N ASP A 108 -7.13 -1.35 7.61
CA ASP A 108 -6.47 -0.65 8.72
C ASP A 108 -5.63 -1.61 9.58
N GLY A 109 -6.10 -2.86 9.73
CA GLY A 109 -5.34 -3.92 10.37
C GLY A 109 -4.03 -4.23 9.63
N CYS A 110 -4.10 -4.43 8.32
CA CYS A 110 -2.92 -4.65 7.49
C CYS A 110 -1.94 -3.46 7.53
N ILE A 111 -2.44 -2.21 7.58
CA ILE A 111 -1.61 -1.02 7.81
C ILE A 111 -0.92 -1.12 9.17
N ASN A 112 -1.67 -1.42 10.23
CA ASN A 112 -1.15 -1.52 11.61
C ASN A 112 -0.03 -2.58 11.72
N ALA A 113 -0.23 -3.75 11.11
CA ALA A 113 0.74 -4.84 11.07
C ALA A 113 1.98 -4.52 10.19
N LYS A 114 1.99 -3.38 9.49
CA LYS A 114 2.97 -3.04 8.45
C LYS A 114 3.02 -4.08 7.33
N ALA A 115 1.89 -4.77 7.11
CA ALA A 115 1.74 -5.81 6.11
C ALA A 115 1.51 -5.22 4.71
N ILE A 116 1.11 -3.94 4.60
CA ILE A 116 1.12 -3.21 3.33
C ILE A 116 2.57 -2.94 2.90
N SER A 117 3.21 -3.97 2.35
CA SER A 117 4.50 -3.89 1.64
C SER A 117 4.67 -5.05 0.65
N ILE A 118 3.59 -5.65 0.12
CA ILE A 118 3.72 -6.71 -0.91
C ILE A 118 2.95 -6.38 -2.20
N GLU A 119 1.78 -5.74 -2.15
CA GLU A 119 1.11 -5.31 -3.40
C GLU A 119 1.57 -3.93 -3.91
N LEU A 120 2.08 -3.04 -3.05
CA LEU A 120 2.62 -1.77 -3.52
C LEU A 120 3.99 -1.92 -4.22
N GLU A 121 4.75 -2.98 -3.90
CA GLU A 121 5.98 -3.30 -4.64
C GLU A 121 5.67 -3.89 -6.03
N ALA A 122 4.51 -4.51 -6.23
CA ALA A 122 4.06 -4.94 -7.56
C ALA A 122 3.63 -3.76 -8.47
N THR A 123 3.35 -2.58 -7.90
CA THR A 123 3.05 -1.35 -8.65
C THR A 123 4.28 -0.45 -8.83
N CYS A 124 5.43 -0.82 -8.25
CA CYS A 124 6.71 -0.20 -8.56
C CYS A 124 7.32 -0.80 -9.84
N ILE A 125 6.49 -1.13 -10.83
CA ILE A 125 6.95 -1.33 -12.19
C ILE A 125 7.35 0.07 -12.66
N LEU A 126 8.66 0.33 -12.73
CA LEU A 126 9.23 1.51 -13.39
C LEU A 126 8.37 1.82 -14.61
N ALA A 127 7.73 2.99 -14.64
CA ALA A 127 6.83 3.31 -15.73
C ALA A 127 7.64 3.16 -17.04
N VAL A 128 7.03 2.61 -18.09
CA VAL A 128 7.73 2.41 -19.38
C VAL A 128 8.39 3.71 -19.86
N ASN A 129 7.82 4.85 -19.49
CA ASN A 129 8.38 6.17 -19.74
C ASN A 129 9.64 6.47 -18.91
N ASP A 130 9.72 6.05 -17.66
CA ASP A 130 10.93 6.19 -16.83
C ASP A 130 12.06 5.35 -17.40
N ILE A 131 11.77 4.13 -17.85
CA ILE A 131 12.75 3.26 -18.52
C ILE A 131 13.22 3.90 -19.83
N LYS A 132 12.30 4.42 -20.66
CA LYS A 132 12.64 5.13 -21.90
C LYS A 132 13.52 6.35 -21.64
N ASN A 133 13.18 7.16 -20.64
CA ASN A 133 13.93 8.36 -20.29
C ASN A 133 15.35 8.02 -19.83
N VAL A 134 15.51 6.97 -19.02
CA VAL A 134 16.83 6.49 -18.58
C VAL A 134 17.66 5.95 -19.74
N ILE A 135 17.05 5.22 -20.69
CA ILE A 135 17.74 4.73 -21.89
C ILE A 135 18.23 5.89 -22.75
N GLU A 136 17.40 6.92 -22.98
CA GLU A 136 17.80 8.09 -23.76
C GLU A 136 18.88 8.93 -23.04
N GLU A 137 18.80 9.08 -21.71
CA GLU A 137 19.85 9.75 -20.94
C GLU A 137 21.20 9.02 -21.05
N PHE A 138 21.17 7.68 -21.02
CA PHE A 138 22.37 6.86 -21.18
C PHE A 138 22.97 7.01 -22.58
N ARG A 139 22.14 6.96 -23.62
CA ARG A 139 22.57 7.13 -25.02
C ARG A 139 23.17 8.52 -25.27
N TRP A 140 22.56 9.56 -24.73
CA TRP A 140 23.11 10.93 -24.81
C TRP A 140 24.49 11.04 -24.15
N LYS A 141 24.67 10.42 -22.97
CA LYS A 141 25.96 10.42 -22.28
C LYS A 141 27.03 9.62 -23.03
N ASP A 142 26.67 8.49 -23.64
CA ASP A 142 27.59 7.67 -24.43
C ASP A 142 28.00 8.36 -25.74
N GLU A 143 27.03 8.94 -26.46
CA GLU A 143 27.29 9.73 -27.68
C GLU A 143 28.09 11.01 -27.37
N SER A 144 27.91 11.62 -26.19
CA SER A 144 28.73 12.75 -25.73
C SER A 144 30.17 12.36 -25.40
N LEU A 145 30.44 11.10 -25.02
CA LEU A 145 31.79 10.59 -24.78
C LEU A 145 32.51 10.24 -26.09
N ILE A 146 31.77 9.81 -27.11
CA ILE A 146 32.31 9.55 -28.46
C ILE A 146 32.71 10.86 -29.13
N ASN A 147 31.89 11.91 -29.03
CA ASN A 147 32.16 13.21 -29.66
C ASN A 147 33.29 14.04 -29.01
N LEU A 148 33.86 13.59 -27.88
CA LEU A 148 35.04 14.20 -27.27
C LEU A 148 36.37 13.57 -27.74
N ASN A 149 36.33 12.43 -28.44
CA ASN A 149 37.54 11.76 -28.93
C ASN A 149 37.90 12.08 -30.38
N ASP A 150 37.02 12.77 -31.13
CA ASP A 150 37.23 13.09 -32.55
C ASP A 150 37.73 14.54 -32.81
N SER A 151 37.99 15.35 -31.77
CA SER A 151 38.49 16.72 -31.95
C SER A 151 40.00 16.89 -31.81
N ASP A 152 40.75 15.84 -31.46
CA ASP A 152 42.19 15.94 -31.19
C ASP A 152 43.01 15.14 -32.22
N ASN A 153 42.98 15.54 -33.50
CA ASN A 153 44.04 15.21 -34.46
C ASN A 153 43.94 16.04 -35.75
N GLU A 154 44.41 17.29 -35.71
CA GLU A 154 45.12 17.87 -36.86
C GLU A 154 46.24 18.81 -36.39
N SER A 155 47.49 18.35 -36.47
CA SER A 155 48.65 19.24 -36.63
C SER A 155 49.77 18.60 -37.46
N GLU A 156 50.12 19.33 -38.52
CA GLU A 156 51.43 19.51 -39.16
C GLU A 156 52.15 18.40 -39.94
N ASN A 157 52.30 18.65 -41.25
CA ASN A 157 53.56 18.84 -42.02
C ASN A 157 53.30 18.47 -43.49
N GLY A 158 53.89 19.04 -44.54
CA GLY A 158 55.07 19.90 -44.71
C GLY A 158 55.45 19.81 -46.22
N SER A 159 56.08 20.88 -46.71
CA SER A 159 56.23 21.31 -48.12
C SER A 159 57.23 20.54 -49.02
N SER A 160 57.31 20.95 -50.31
CA SER A 160 58.43 20.88 -51.30
C SER A 160 58.33 19.77 -52.38
N ASN A 161 58.60 19.95 -53.69
CA ASN A 161 59.00 21.04 -54.61
C ASN A 161 58.92 20.50 -56.05
N GLY A 162 58.86 21.37 -57.08
CA GLY A 162 59.38 21.04 -58.42
C GLY A 162 58.62 21.61 -59.63
N GLN A 163 59.13 22.72 -60.19
CA GLN A 163 58.87 23.25 -61.54
C GLN A 163 59.83 22.57 -62.55
N PRO A 164 59.54 22.55 -63.89
CA PRO A 164 59.93 23.64 -64.82
C PRO A 164 58.84 23.94 -65.91
N GLU A 165 58.68 25.20 -66.38
CA GLU A 165 59.08 25.80 -67.70
C GLU A 165 58.63 25.01 -68.97
N VAL A 166 58.19 25.51 -70.14
CA VAL A 166 57.95 26.79 -70.90
C VAL A 166 57.25 26.28 -72.22
N GLU A 167 56.27 26.90 -72.91
CA GLU A 167 56.42 27.83 -74.07
C GLU A 167 55.07 27.95 -74.87
N ASP A 168 54.73 29.18 -75.26
CA ASP A 168 54.11 29.74 -76.51
C ASP A 168 52.91 29.16 -77.31
N GLY A 169 52.08 30.12 -77.81
CA GLY A 169 51.39 30.10 -79.12
C GLY A 169 49.85 30.18 -79.05
N LEU A 170 49.18 31.33 -79.25
CA LEU A 170 48.85 32.10 -80.47
C LEU A 170 47.39 31.92 -80.97
N ASP A 171 46.82 33.07 -81.33
CA ASP A 171 45.48 33.37 -81.87
C ASP A 171 44.95 32.45 -82.99
N HIS A 172 43.62 32.27 -83.02
CA HIS A 172 42.79 32.41 -84.22
C HIS A 172 41.35 32.81 -83.88
#